data_AF-A0A2X1QHG3-F1
#
_entry.id   AF-A0A2X1QHG3-F1
#
_cell.length_a   1.000
_cell.length_b   1.000
_cell.length_c   1.000
_cell.angle_alpha   90.00
_cell.angle_beta   90.00
_cell.angle_gamma   90.00
#
_symmetry.space_group_name_H-M   'P 1'
#
loop_
_entity.id
_entity.type
_entity.pdbx_description
1 polymer ?
#
loop_
_entity_poly.entity_id
_entity_poly.type
_entity_poly.pdbx_seq_one_letter_code
_entity_poly.pdbx_strand_id
1 'polypeptide(L)'
;MKQKYGQKISWADLYMLAGNVALENAGFRTFGFGAGREDVWEPDLDVDWGDEKEWLAHRHPESLAKQAIGATEMGLIYVNPEGPKRQRRAAVRRGGHSRHLRQYGDGR
;
A
#
# COMPACT_ATOMS: atom_id res chain seq x y z
N MET A 1 11.30 -24.81 -2.11
CA MET A 1 11.93 -24.36 -0.84
C MET A 1 11.29 -25.00 0.38
N LYS A 2 10.03 -24.71 0.75
CA LYS A 2 9.35 -25.33 1.91
C LYS A 2 9.45 -26.86 1.92
N GLN A 3 9.14 -27.53 0.81
CA GLN A 3 9.23 -29.00 0.70
C GLN A 3 10.61 -29.57 1.07
N LYS A 4 11.70 -28.87 0.72
CA LYS A 4 13.08 -29.30 0.99
C LYS A 4 13.44 -29.20 2.47
N TYR A 5 12.95 -28.17 3.16
CA TYR A 5 13.31 -27.89 4.56
C TYR A 5 12.23 -28.31 5.57
N GLY A 6 11.05 -28.71 5.08
CA GLY A 6 9.98 -29.32 5.88
C GLY A 6 9.54 -28.42 7.03
N GLN A 7 9.50 -29.00 8.23
CA GLN A 7 9.11 -28.32 9.47
C GLN A 7 10.25 -27.50 10.10
N LYS A 8 11.47 -27.51 9.54
CA LYS A 8 12.60 -26.73 10.07
C LYS A 8 12.44 -25.21 9.86
N ILE A 9 11.48 -24.80 9.03
CA ILE A 9 11.12 -23.41 8.80
C ILE A 9 9.62 -23.33 8.53
N SER A 10 8.92 -22.41 9.19
CA SER A 10 7.50 -22.16 8.93
C SER A 10 7.29 -21.46 7.58
N TRP A 11 6.08 -21.53 7.02
CA TRP A 11 5.71 -20.67 5.90
C TRP A 11 5.82 -19.19 6.28
N ALA A 12 5.38 -18.82 7.48
CA ALA A 12 5.48 -17.45 7.98
C ALA A 12 6.92 -16.91 7.94
N ASP A 13 7.89 -17.65 8.48
CA ASP A 13 9.30 -17.25 8.43
C ASP A 13 9.87 -17.32 7.01
N LEU A 14 9.44 -18.28 6.20
CA LEU A 14 9.91 -18.42 4.82
C LEU A 14 9.51 -17.21 3.96
N TYR A 15 8.29 -16.67 4.12
CA TYR A 15 7.86 -15.47 3.39
C TYR A 15 8.68 -14.24 3.77
N MET A 16 8.91 -14.04 5.06
CA MET A 16 9.72 -12.90 5.55
C MET A 16 11.19 -13.03 5.12
N LEU A 17 11.76 -14.23 5.23
CA LEU A 17 13.13 -14.50 4.81
C LEU A 17 13.32 -14.28 3.31
N ALA A 18 12.36 -14.69 2.48
CA ALA A 18 12.43 -14.48 1.04
C ALA A 18 12.48 -12.99 0.68
N GLY A 19 11.69 -12.15 1.37
CA GLY A 19 11.73 -10.69 1.20
C GLY A 19 13.09 -10.09 1.60
N ASN A 20 13.62 -10.48 2.76
CA ASN A 20 14.94 -10.02 3.21
C ASN A 20 16.05 -10.41 2.22
N VAL A 21 16.09 -11.67 1.78
CA VAL A 21 17.07 -12.15 0.81
C VAL A 21 16.92 -11.43 -0.54
N ALA A 22 15.69 -11.12 -0.97
CA ALA A 22 15.48 -10.35 -2.19
C ALA A 22 16.07 -8.93 -2.09
N LEU A 23 15.93 -8.26 -0.95
CA LEU A 23 16.54 -6.95 -0.70
C LEU A 23 18.07 -7.03 -0.73
N GLU A 24 18.66 -8.03 -0.07
CA GLU A 24 20.12 -8.23 -0.05
C GLU A 24 20.68 -8.52 -1.44
N ASN A 25 19.98 -9.36 -2.22
CA ASN A 25 20.36 -9.66 -3.60
C ASN A 25 20.22 -8.43 -4.52
N ALA A 26 19.35 -7.48 -4.20
CA ALA A 26 19.23 -6.20 -4.89
C ALA A 26 20.28 -5.15 -4.46
N GLY A 27 21.21 -5.52 -3.56
CA GLY A 27 22.26 -4.63 -3.07
C GLY A 27 21.87 -3.80 -1.84
N PHE A 28 20.72 -4.07 -1.22
CA PHE A 28 20.30 -3.39 0.01
C PHE A 28 20.70 -4.20 1.25
N ARG A 29 21.46 -3.60 2.17
CA ARG A 29 21.81 -4.26 3.44
C ARG A 29 20.63 -4.22 4.40
N THR A 30 20.10 -5.39 4.75
CA THR A 30 19.05 -5.49 5.78
C THR A 30 19.64 -5.29 7.18
N PHE A 31 18.77 -4.97 8.15
CA PHE A 31 19.18 -4.84 9.55
C PHE A 31 19.52 -6.20 10.19
N GLY A 32 18.91 -7.28 9.70
CA GLY A 32 19.03 -8.63 10.21
C GLY A 32 17.74 -9.42 10.03
N PHE A 33 17.74 -10.69 10.45
CA PHE A 33 16.57 -11.56 10.39
C PHE A 33 16.48 -12.42 11.66
N GLY A 34 15.26 -12.56 12.18
CA GLY A 34 14.91 -13.44 13.29
C GLY A 34 13.73 -14.33 12.92
N ALA A 35 13.91 -15.64 13.14
CA ALA A 35 12.88 -16.67 12.97
C ALA A 35 12.16 -16.98 14.30
N GLY A 36 11.17 -17.84 14.25
CA GLY A 36 10.40 -18.30 15.41
C GLY A 36 8.88 -18.15 15.25
N ARG A 37 8.39 -17.78 14.07
CA ARG A 37 6.95 -17.73 13.81
C ARG A 37 6.44 -19.14 13.59
N GLU A 38 5.43 -19.55 14.32
CA GLU A 38 4.75 -20.82 14.08
C GLU A 38 3.73 -20.67 12.93
N ASP A 39 3.55 -21.74 12.16
CA ASP A 39 2.49 -21.77 11.15
C ASP A 39 1.14 -21.97 11.83
N VAL A 40 0.12 -21.25 11.36
CA VAL A 40 -1.29 -21.52 11.69
C VAL A 40 -1.95 -22.26 10.53
N TRP A 41 -2.93 -23.11 10.83
CA TRP A 41 -3.61 -23.97 9.85
C TRP A 41 -5.02 -23.51 9.50
N GLU A 42 -5.54 -22.51 10.21
CA GLU A 42 -6.86 -21.93 10.00
C GLU A 42 -6.79 -20.40 10.08
N PRO A 43 -7.72 -19.68 9.45
CA PRO A 43 -7.78 -18.23 9.53
C PRO A 43 -8.13 -17.77 10.94
N ASP A 44 -7.59 -16.61 11.33
CA ASP A 44 -7.98 -15.92 12.56
C ASP A 44 -9.36 -15.27 12.35
N LEU A 45 -10.35 -15.74 13.13
CA LEU A 45 -11.74 -15.26 13.08
C LEU A 45 -12.01 -14.11 14.05
N ASP A 46 -11.06 -13.77 14.91
CA ASP A 46 -11.20 -12.70 15.91
C ASP A 46 -10.75 -11.32 15.37
N VAL A 47 -10.23 -11.28 14.14
CA VAL A 47 -9.84 -10.03 13.48
C VAL A 47 -11.06 -9.37 12.83
N ASP A 48 -11.42 -8.20 13.33
CA ASP A 48 -12.41 -7.32 12.69
C ASP A 48 -11.80 -6.59 11.49
N TRP A 49 -12.11 -7.09 10.29
CA TRP A 49 -11.69 -6.50 9.01
C TRP A 49 -12.59 -5.36 8.53
N GLY A 50 -13.69 -5.06 9.23
CA GLY A 50 -14.75 -4.12 8.85
C GLY A 50 -16.02 -4.79 8.32
N ASP A 51 -17.14 -4.07 8.38
CA ASP A 51 -18.49 -4.57 8.06
C ASP A 51 -18.82 -4.60 6.55
N GLU A 52 -17.87 -4.22 5.68
CA GLU A 52 -18.12 -4.12 4.25
C GLU A 52 -18.39 -5.48 3.60
N LYS A 53 -19.47 -5.54 2.80
CA LYS A 53 -19.88 -6.75 2.07
C LYS A 53 -19.24 -6.89 0.68
N GLU A 54 -18.54 -5.85 0.23
CA GLU A 54 -17.93 -5.79 -1.10
C GLU A 54 -16.44 -5.41 -0.98
N TRP A 55 -15.62 -6.06 -1.80
CA TRP A 55 -14.22 -5.71 -1.95
C TRP A 55 -14.06 -4.28 -2.47
N LEU A 56 -13.03 -3.58 -2.00
CA LEU A 56 -12.68 -2.22 -2.42
C LEU A 56 -13.76 -1.15 -2.11
N ALA A 57 -14.71 -1.45 -1.22
CA ALA A 57 -15.64 -0.46 -0.68
C ALA A 57 -14.88 0.58 0.17
N HIS A 58 -15.11 1.86 -0.11
CA HIS A 58 -14.35 2.98 0.48
C HIS A 58 -14.91 3.43 1.83
N ARG A 59 -14.01 3.58 2.80
CA ARG A 59 -14.31 4.06 4.16
C ARG A 59 -14.10 5.56 4.27
N HIS A 60 -15.02 6.25 4.94
CA HIS A 60 -14.83 7.66 5.26
C HIS A 60 -13.77 7.82 6.37
N PRO A 61 -12.95 8.89 6.36
CA PRO A 61 -11.94 9.12 7.39
C PRO A 61 -12.50 9.14 8.82
N GLU A 62 -13.72 9.60 9.01
CA GLU A 62 -14.41 9.58 10.29
C GLU A 62 -14.68 8.17 10.81
N SER A 63 -14.95 7.21 9.92
CA SER A 63 -15.12 5.80 10.28
C SER A 63 -13.78 5.18 10.70
N LEU A 64 -12.71 5.48 9.96
CA LEU A 64 -11.35 5.02 10.28
C LEU A 64 -10.85 5.56 11.63
N ALA A 65 -11.30 6.74 12.04
CA ALA A 65 -10.94 7.32 13.34
C ALA A 65 -11.69 6.66 14.52
N LYS A 66 -12.84 6.03 14.26
CA LYS A 66 -13.72 5.45 15.28
C LYS A 66 -13.53 3.95 15.47
N GLN A 67 -12.98 3.26 14.48
CA GLN A 67 -12.75 1.81 14.48
C GLN A 67 -11.25 1.54 14.36
N ALA A 68 -10.77 0.42 14.93
CA ALA A 68 -9.37 0.00 14.85
C ALA A 68 -9.03 -0.61 13.47
N ILE A 69 -9.37 0.08 12.39
CA ILE A 69 -9.24 -0.40 11.01
C ILE A 69 -7.96 0.17 10.35
N GLY A 70 -7.17 -0.69 9.73
CA GLY A 70 -5.86 -0.35 9.15
C GLY A 70 -5.85 0.09 7.68
N ALA A 71 -6.98 -0.01 6.96
CA ALA A 71 -7.03 0.26 5.52
C ALA A 71 -8.23 1.12 5.09
N THR A 72 -8.06 1.97 4.08
CA THR A 72 -9.11 2.86 3.57
C THR A 72 -10.18 2.18 2.72
N GLU A 73 -9.91 0.95 2.26
CA GLU A 73 -10.84 0.13 1.52
C GLU A 73 -10.75 -1.34 1.97
N MET A 74 -11.86 -2.07 1.92
CA MET A 74 -11.89 -3.50 2.21
C MET A 74 -10.93 -4.27 1.29
N GLY A 75 -10.04 -5.06 1.90
CA GLY A 75 -9.08 -5.93 1.20
C GLY A 75 -7.76 -5.28 0.80
N LEU A 76 -7.56 -3.99 1.03
CA LEU A 76 -6.26 -3.34 0.82
C LEU A 76 -5.38 -3.45 2.07
N ILE A 77 -4.06 -3.39 1.88
CA ILE A 77 -3.11 -3.35 3.01
C ILE A 77 -3.16 -2.00 3.72
N TYR A 78 -3.25 -0.89 2.95
CA TYR A 78 -3.31 0.47 3.51
C TYR A 78 -4.25 1.38 2.73
N VAL A 79 -3.88 1.76 1.50
CA VAL A 79 -4.58 2.77 0.70
C VAL A 79 -4.72 2.36 -0.75
N ASN A 80 -5.74 2.89 -1.42
CA ASN A 80 -5.91 2.73 -2.85
C ASN A 80 -4.75 3.40 -3.63
N PRO A 81 -3.99 2.64 -4.45
CA PRO A 81 -2.86 3.18 -5.21
C PRO A 81 -3.28 4.19 -6.29
N GLU A 82 -4.54 4.22 -6.71
CA GLU A 82 -5.08 5.20 -7.66
C GLU A 82 -5.43 6.54 -6.99
N GLY A 83 -5.33 6.61 -5.66
CA GLY A 83 -5.77 7.75 -4.84
C GLY A 83 -7.15 7.53 -4.21
N PRO A 84 -7.58 8.43 -3.32
CA PRO A 84 -8.84 8.29 -2.59
C PRO A 84 -10.02 8.13 -3.56
N LYS A 85 -10.88 7.13 -3.33
CA LYS A 85 -12.04 6.84 -4.20
C LYS A 85 -11.68 6.60 -5.67
N ARG A 86 -10.48 6.04 -5.95
CA ARG A 86 -9.95 5.82 -7.32
C ARG A 86 -9.74 7.11 -8.11
N GLN A 87 -9.68 8.24 -7.43
CA GLN A 87 -9.46 9.53 -8.06
C GLN A 87 -7.97 9.84 -8.05
N ARG A 88 -7.37 9.74 -9.23
CA ARG A 88 -6.03 10.30 -9.44
C ARG A 88 -6.13 11.80 -9.28
N ARG A 89 -5.59 12.35 -8.19
CA ARG A 89 -5.28 13.78 -8.16
C ARG A 89 -4.29 14.03 -9.28
N ALA A 90 -4.76 14.57 -10.40
CA ALA A 90 -3.90 15.11 -11.41
C ALA A 90 -3.00 16.14 -10.71
N ALA A 91 -1.69 15.97 -10.84
CA ALA A 91 -0.73 16.97 -10.37
C ALA A 91 -1.23 18.34 -10.81
N VAL A 92 -1.40 19.25 -9.84
CA VAL A 92 -1.76 20.65 -10.08
C VAL A 92 -0.95 21.12 -11.28
N ARG A 93 -1.60 21.40 -12.42
CA ARG A 93 -0.97 22.09 -13.55
C ARG A 93 -0.44 23.39 -12.96
N ARG A 94 0.89 23.49 -12.77
CA ARG A 94 1.53 24.77 -12.48
C ARG A 94 1.04 25.75 -13.53
N GLY A 95 0.32 26.78 -13.09
CA GLY A 95 -0.25 27.80 -13.95
C GLY A 95 0.84 28.39 -14.84
N GLY A 96 0.79 28.07 -16.12
CA GLY A 96 1.54 28.78 -17.14
C GLY A 96 1.05 30.22 -17.14
N HIS A 97 1.91 31.14 -16.72
CA HIS A 97 1.72 32.56 -16.91
C HIS A 97 1.51 32.86 -18.40
N SER A 98 0.26 33.06 -18.81
CA SER A 98 -0.08 33.65 -20.10
C SER A 98 0.34 35.12 -20.07
N ARG A 99 1.54 35.43 -20.58
CA ARG A 99 1.91 36.81 -20.89
C ARG A 99 1.01 37.29 -22.01
N HIS A 100 0.17 38.26 -21.67
CA HIS A 100 -0.66 39.02 -22.57
C HIS A 100 0.24 39.95 -23.41
N LEU A 101 0.62 39.53 -24.62
CA LEU A 101 1.26 40.40 -25.60
C LEU A 101 0.17 41.32 -26.17
N ARG A 102 0.06 42.54 -25.62
CA ARG A 102 -0.65 43.63 -26.29
C ARG A 102 0.08 43.95 -27.58
N GLN A 103 -0.57 43.73 -28.71
CA GLN A 103 -0.24 44.44 -29.93
C GLN A 103 -0.73 45.88 -29.76
N TYR A 104 0.19 46.85 -29.72
CA TYR A 104 -0.13 48.24 -30.05
C TYR A 104 0.53 48.52 -31.39
N GLY A 105 -0.32 48.73 -32.41
CA GLY A 105 0.08 49.37 -33.64
C GLY A 105 0.45 50.82 -33.37
N ASP A 106 1.56 51.25 -33.94
CA ASP A 106 1.93 52.66 -34.08
C ASP A 106 1.81 53.02 -35.56
N GLY A 107 1.07 54.09 -35.82
CA GLY A 107 0.77 54.58 -37.16
C GLY A 107 1.86 55.51 -37.64
N ARG A 108 2.22 55.36 -38.92
CA ARG A 108 2.56 56.45 -39.85
C ARG A 108 2.07 56.08 -41.23
#